data_AF-A0A969C8Q1-F1
#
_entry.id   AF-A0A969C8Q1-F1
#
_cell.length_a   1.000
_cell.length_b   1.000
_cell.length_c   1.000
_cell.angle_alpha   90.00
_cell.angle_beta   90.00
_cell.angle_gamma   90.00
#
_symmetry.space_group_name_H-M   'P 1'
#
loop_
_entity.id
_entity.type
_entity.pdbx_description
1 polymer ?
#
loop_
_entity_poly.entity_id
_entity_poly.type
_entity_poly.pdbx_seq_one_letter_code
_entity_poly.pdbx_strand_id
1 'polypeptide(L)'
;MSGIQVEIHGLAEALQTMEGMQAKLKDLRPIARDLFLVVQADVDRRFAGSPSTEVGGTVLGGEDWAPLQERYLKYNPRRRGGQILRDTGELLNSLSIGSPGNVNEVREDELIFGTNLPKAGRLQEDRPFLFMHPGLVSQIENVVIHYLEV
;
A
#
# COMPACT_ATOMS: atom_id res chain seq x y z
N MET A 1 -55.16 -21.48 11.68
CA MET A 1 -53.99 -20.97 10.93
C MET A 1 -52.76 -21.68 11.51
N SER A 2 -52.18 -22.65 10.80
CA SER A 2 -50.94 -23.28 11.26
C SER A 2 -49.77 -22.38 10.91
N GLY A 3 -49.00 -21.96 11.90
CA GLY A 3 -47.74 -21.25 11.68
C GLY A 3 -46.70 -22.20 11.10
N ILE A 4 -45.95 -21.74 10.09
CA ILE A 4 -44.76 -22.44 9.60
C ILE A 4 -43.61 -22.05 10.52
N GLN A 5 -42.98 -23.03 11.16
CA GLN A 5 -41.70 -22.88 11.87
C GLN A 5 -40.57 -23.43 11.00
N VAL A 6 -39.47 -22.70 10.94
CA VAL A 6 -38.22 -23.13 10.30
C VAL A 6 -37.17 -23.24 11.40
N GLU A 7 -36.63 -24.43 11.62
CA GLU A 7 -35.48 -24.63 12.50
C GLU A 7 -34.19 -24.38 11.72
N ILE A 8 -33.38 -23.44 12.20
CA ILE A 8 -32.05 -23.15 11.66
C ILE A 8 -31.04 -23.85 12.56
N HIS A 9 -30.47 -24.95 12.08
CA HIS A 9 -29.36 -25.63 12.74
C HIS A 9 -28.02 -24.96 12.36
N GLY A 10 -27.01 -25.05 13.22
CA GLY A 10 -25.67 -24.51 12.94
C GLY A 10 -25.45 -23.04 13.35
N LEU A 11 -26.45 -22.39 13.94
CA LEU A 11 -26.37 -20.97 14.31
C LEU A 11 -25.33 -20.72 15.41
N ALA A 12 -25.21 -21.63 16.38
CA ALA A 12 -24.25 -21.49 17.48
C ALA A 12 -22.81 -21.60 16.98
N GLU A 13 -22.54 -22.56 16.09
CA GLU A 13 -21.25 -22.75 15.44
C GLU A 13 -20.88 -21.53 14.59
N ALA A 14 -21.83 -21.00 13.81
CA ALA A 14 -21.61 -19.79 13.01
C ALA A 14 -21.26 -18.57 13.88
N LEU A 15 -21.95 -18.38 15.01
CA LEU A 15 -21.64 -17.31 15.96
C LEU A 15 -20.24 -17.47 16.57
N GLN A 16 -19.87 -18.69 16.96
CA GLN A 16 -18.55 -18.97 17.50
C GLN A 16 -17.43 -18.71 16.47
N THR A 17 -17.65 -19.05 15.20
CA THR A 17 -16.74 -18.71 14.10
C THR A 17 -16.59 -17.20 13.95
N MET A 18 -17.69 -16.44 13.99
CA MET A 18 -17.66 -14.98 13.91
C MET A 18 -16.90 -14.34 15.08
N GLU A 19 -17.09 -14.83 16.30
CA GLU A 19 -16.35 -14.36 17.48
C GLU A 19 -14.85 -14.62 17.35
N GLY A 20 -14.46 -15.80 16.85
CA GLY A 20 -13.06 -16.14 16.58
C GLY A 20 -12.43 -15.22 15.52
N MET A 21 -13.15 -14.95 14.43
CA MET A 21 -12.70 -14.01 13.39
C MET A 21 -12.56 -12.59 13.93
N GLN A 22 -13.52 -12.12 14.73
CA GLN A 22 -13.43 -10.80 15.38
C GLN A 22 -12.23 -10.70 16.33
N ALA A 23 -11.93 -11.77 17.07
CA ALA A 23 -10.75 -11.81 17.93
C ALA A 23 -9.45 -11.70 17.13
N LYS A 24 -9.33 -12.41 16.00
CA LYS A 24 -8.19 -12.30 15.09
C LYS A 24 -8.03 -10.89 14.51
N LEU A 25 -9.13 -10.23 14.13
CA LEU A 25 -9.09 -8.88 13.57
C LEU A 25 -8.60 -7.81 14.56
N LYS A 26 -8.64 -8.07 15.87
CA LYS A 26 -8.10 -7.15 16.88
C LYS A 26 -6.58 -7.12 16.94
N ASP A 27 -5.91 -8.09 16.34
CA ASP A 27 -4.45 -8.16 16.34
C ASP A 27 -3.95 -8.60 14.97
N LEU A 28 -3.54 -7.63 14.17
CA LEU A 28 -2.97 -7.88 12.84
C LEU A 28 -1.46 -8.18 12.88
N ARG A 29 -0.81 -8.15 14.06
CA ARG A 29 0.63 -8.46 14.19
C ARG A 29 1.02 -9.82 13.59
N PRO A 30 0.21 -10.90 13.69
CA PRO A 30 0.55 -12.19 13.09
C PRO A 30 0.71 -12.14 11.57
N ILE A 31 0.06 -11.20 10.88
CA ILE A 31 0.10 -11.05 9.40
C ILE A 31 0.72 -9.75 8.93
N ALA A 32 1.27 -8.95 9.84
CA ALA A 32 1.84 -7.63 9.53
C ALA A 32 2.91 -7.71 8.43
N ARG A 33 3.76 -8.75 8.47
CA ARG A 33 4.79 -8.97 7.45
C ARG A 33 4.19 -9.14 6.06
N ASP A 34 3.14 -9.94 5.93
CA ASP A 34 2.51 -10.21 4.64
C ASP A 34 1.81 -8.96 4.10
N LEU A 35 1.18 -8.20 4.98
CA LEU A 35 0.58 -6.91 4.64
C LEU A 35 1.65 -5.91 4.17
N PHE A 36 2.80 -5.81 4.84
CA PHE A 36 3.89 -4.96 4.38
C PHE A 36 4.47 -5.41 3.04
N LEU A 37 4.58 -6.71 2.79
CA LEU A 37 5.04 -7.23 1.49
C LEU A 37 4.09 -6.87 0.35
N VAL A 38 2.78 -6.92 0.59
CA VAL A 38 1.78 -6.46 -0.38
C VAL A 38 1.93 -4.98 -0.68
N VAL A 39 2.03 -4.14 0.36
CA VAL A 39 2.20 -2.68 0.18
C VAL A 39 3.52 -2.37 -0.54
N GLN A 40 4.62 -3.02 -0.16
CA GLN A 40 5.90 -2.83 -0.83
C GLN A 40 5.84 -3.24 -2.30
N ALA A 41 5.26 -4.40 -2.61
CA ALA A 41 5.15 -4.87 -4.00
C ALA A 41 4.33 -3.92 -4.87
N ASP A 42 3.29 -3.30 -4.31
CA ASP A 42 2.48 -2.30 -5.00
C ASP A 42 3.28 -1.01 -5.29
N VAL A 43 4.02 -0.51 -4.28
CA VAL A 43 4.94 0.62 -4.43
C VAL A 43 6.02 0.33 -5.48
N ASP A 44 6.63 -0.85 -5.44
CA ASP A 44 7.64 -1.27 -6.41
C ASP A 44 7.09 -1.23 -7.84
N ARG A 45 5.83 -1.66 -8.05
CA ARG A 45 5.15 -1.58 -9.36
C ARG A 45 4.87 -0.13 -9.78
N ARG A 46 4.45 0.75 -8.86
CA ARG A 46 4.28 2.19 -9.16
C ARG A 46 5.60 2.80 -9.65
N PHE A 47 6.69 2.56 -8.92
CA PHE A 47 8.01 3.05 -9.32
C PHE A 47 8.50 2.40 -10.62
N ALA A 48 8.19 1.12 -10.85
CA ALA A 48 8.52 0.44 -12.09
C ALA A 48 7.87 1.10 -13.32
N GLY A 49 6.63 1.57 -13.16
CA GLY A 49 5.85 2.30 -14.17
C GLY A 49 6.05 3.81 -14.19
N SER A 50 7.07 4.34 -13.51
CA SER A 50 7.29 5.79 -13.40
C SER A 50 7.37 6.47 -14.77
N PRO A 51 6.60 7.54 -15.03
CA PRO A 51 6.64 8.26 -16.28
C PRO A 51 7.96 9.03 -16.48
N SER A 52 8.20 9.47 -17.71
CA SER A 52 9.37 10.28 -18.04
C SER A 52 9.32 11.66 -17.38
N THR A 53 10.50 12.22 -17.13
CA THR A 53 10.62 13.53 -16.47
C THR A 53 10.03 14.68 -17.26
N GLU A 54 9.95 14.58 -18.59
CA GLU A 54 9.52 15.65 -19.49
C GLU A 54 8.03 15.63 -19.79
N VAL A 55 7.41 14.45 -19.74
CA VAL A 55 6.01 14.27 -20.13
C VAL A 55 5.11 14.09 -18.91
N GLY A 56 5.62 13.42 -17.86
CA GLY A 56 4.76 12.96 -16.77
C GLY A 56 3.79 11.88 -17.26
N GLY A 57 2.78 11.58 -16.44
CA GLY A 57 1.74 10.60 -16.78
C GLY A 57 1.12 9.92 -15.56
N THR A 58 0.19 9.03 -15.84
CA THR A 58 -0.58 8.29 -14.83
C THR A 58 0.18 7.06 -14.36
N VAL A 59 0.30 6.89 -13.04
CA VAL A 59 0.91 5.69 -12.43
C VAL A 59 -0.15 4.68 -11.99
N LEU A 60 0.30 3.49 -11.60
CA LEU A 60 -0.58 2.47 -11.00
C LEU A 60 -1.40 3.07 -9.86
N GLY A 61 -2.71 2.85 -9.89
CA GLY A 61 -3.65 3.43 -8.93
C GLY A 61 -4.36 4.69 -9.43
N GLY A 62 -3.96 5.24 -10.58
CA GLY A 62 -4.67 6.33 -11.26
C GLY A 62 -4.17 7.73 -10.92
N GLU A 63 -3.09 7.87 -10.15
CA GLU A 63 -2.51 9.16 -9.82
C GLU A 63 -1.68 9.73 -10.98
N ASP A 64 -1.83 11.03 -11.23
CA ASP A 64 -1.12 11.74 -12.28
C ASP A 64 0.12 12.45 -11.74
N TRP A 65 1.29 12.04 -12.22
CA TRP A 65 2.55 12.69 -11.89
C TRP A 65 2.92 13.71 -12.95
N ALA A 66 2.83 14.98 -12.57
CA ALA A 66 3.18 16.09 -13.46
C ALA A 66 4.67 16.07 -13.84
N PRO A 67 5.00 16.46 -15.09
CA PRO A 67 6.39 16.55 -15.55
C PRO A 67 7.23 17.48 -14.66
N LEU A 68 8.54 17.25 -14.68
CA LEU A 68 9.49 18.16 -14.08
C LEU A 68 9.52 19.46 -14.87
N GLN A 69 9.62 20.58 -14.15
CA GLN A 69 9.63 21.89 -14.77
C GLN A 69 10.89 22.06 -15.64
N GLU A 70 10.74 22.66 -16.82
CA GLU A 70 11.85 22.88 -17.75
C GLU A 70 13.02 23.65 -17.10
N ARG A 71 12.73 24.62 -16.23
CA ARG A 71 13.75 25.32 -15.43
C ARG A 71 14.57 24.37 -14.57
N TYR A 72 13.94 23.38 -13.94
CA TYR A 72 14.61 22.39 -13.11
C TYR A 72 15.50 21.48 -13.97
N LEU A 73 15.01 21.04 -15.13
CA LEU A 73 15.76 20.22 -16.08
C LEU A 73 16.95 20.97 -16.71
N LYS A 74 16.85 22.29 -16.88
CA LYS A 74 17.98 23.14 -17.30
C LYS A 74 19.10 23.15 -16.27
N TYR A 75 18.77 23.24 -14.97
CA TYR A 75 19.76 23.18 -13.88
C TYR A 75 20.22 21.74 -13.56
N ASN A 76 19.44 20.73 -13.96
CA ASN A 76 19.71 19.32 -13.70
C ASN A 76 19.67 18.51 -15.00
N PRO A 77 20.60 18.76 -15.96
CA PRO A 77 20.54 18.14 -17.28
C PRO A 77 20.61 16.62 -17.25
N ARG A 78 21.26 16.03 -16.24
CA ARG A 78 21.31 14.58 -16.00
C ARG A 78 19.95 13.91 -15.76
N ARG A 79 18.91 14.70 -15.48
CA ARG A 79 17.54 14.21 -15.26
C ARG A 79 16.76 14.08 -16.56
N ARG A 80 17.21 14.69 -17.66
CA ARG A 80 16.53 14.57 -18.96
C ARG A 80 16.61 13.13 -19.47
N GLY A 81 15.50 12.65 -20.02
CA GLY A 81 15.28 11.27 -20.43
C GLY A 81 15.15 10.29 -19.25
N GLY A 82 15.09 10.80 -18.02
CA GLY A 82 14.94 10.00 -16.81
C GLY A 82 13.48 9.68 -16.48
N GLN A 83 13.29 9.01 -15.35
CA GLN A 83 12.00 8.66 -14.78
C GLN A 83 11.77 9.42 -13.46
N ILE A 84 10.54 9.94 -13.34
CA ILE A 84 10.09 10.66 -12.15
C ILE A 84 10.22 9.75 -10.91
N LEU A 85 10.73 10.33 -9.80
CA LEU A 85 10.99 9.66 -8.50
C LEU A 85 11.94 8.45 -8.49
N ARG A 86 12.24 7.83 -9.63
CA ARG A 86 13.06 6.62 -9.73
C ARG A 86 14.55 6.88 -9.92
N ASP A 87 14.93 7.95 -10.61
CA ASP A 87 16.32 8.16 -11.09
C ASP A 87 17.41 8.05 -10.03
N THR A 88 17.13 8.44 -8.79
CA THR A 88 18.13 8.37 -7.71
C THR A 88 18.12 7.05 -6.96
N GLY A 89 17.08 6.23 -7.10
CA GLY A 89 16.85 5.00 -6.32
C GLY A 89 16.62 5.21 -4.83
N GLU A 90 17.12 6.29 -4.23
CA GLU A 90 17.10 6.55 -2.79
C GLU A 90 15.71 6.46 -2.16
N LEU A 91 14.70 7.06 -2.79
CA LEU A 91 13.33 7.02 -2.27
C LEU A 91 12.76 5.59 -2.31
N LEU A 92 12.89 4.91 -3.45
CA LEU A 92 12.46 3.53 -3.61
C LEU A 92 13.16 2.60 -2.60
N ASN A 93 14.48 2.70 -2.48
CA ASN A 93 15.27 1.91 -1.55
C ASN A 93 14.85 2.15 -0.10
N SER A 94 14.55 3.41 0.28
CA SER A 94 14.06 3.72 1.63
C SER A 94 12.66 3.18 1.92
N LEU A 95 11.90 2.75 0.91
CA LEU A 95 10.59 2.12 1.09
C LEU A 95 10.69 0.59 1.15
N SER A 96 11.86 0.01 0.89
CA SER A 96 12.08 -1.43 0.99
C SER A 96 12.24 -1.88 2.43
N ILE A 97 11.55 -2.95 2.83
CA ILE A 97 11.58 -3.48 4.20
C ILE A 97 13.02 -3.74 4.67
N GLY A 98 13.37 -3.18 5.83
CA GLY A 98 14.69 -3.35 6.44
C GLY A 98 15.80 -2.45 5.86
N SER A 99 15.48 -1.59 4.89
CA SER A 99 16.44 -0.64 4.35
C SER A 99 16.58 0.61 5.23
N PRO A 100 17.74 1.31 5.18
CA PRO A 100 17.91 2.57 5.87
C PRO A 100 16.81 3.57 5.50
N GLY A 101 16.15 4.10 6.54
CA GLY A 101 15.07 5.06 6.41
C GLY A 101 13.70 4.50 6.07
N ASN A 102 13.55 3.17 6.03
CA ASN A 102 12.24 2.51 6.00
C ASN A 102 11.52 2.67 7.34
N VAL A 103 10.21 2.90 7.26
CA VAL A 103 9.29 2.92 8.40
C VAL A 103 8.26 1.82 8.19
N ASN A 104 8.28 0.83 9.07
CA ASN A 104 7.34 -0.29 9.09
C ASN A 104 6.95 -0.62 10.54
N GLU A 105 5.90 0.03 11.03
CA GLU A 105 5.42 -0.18 12.39
C GLU A 105 4.08 -0.90 12.38
N VAL A 106 3.95 -1.90 13.25
CA VAL A 106 2.66 -2.55 13.50
C VAL A 106 2.20 -2.23 14.91
N ARG A 107 0.95 -1.81 15.01
CA ARG A 107 0.18 -1.67 16.26
C ARG A 107 -0.98 -2.66 16.23
N GLU A 108 -1.77 -2.71 17.29
CA GLU A 108 -2.87 -3.69 17.38
C GLU A 108 -3.86 -3.55 16.22
N ASP A 109 -4.17 -2.31 15.83
CA ASP A 109 -5.15 -1.96 14.80
C ASP A 109 -4.59 -1.09 13.65
N GLU A 110 -3.30 -0.75 13.67
CA GLU A 110 -2.68 0.11 12.67
C GLU A 110 -1.43 -0.54 12.05
N LEU A 111 -1.26 -0.34 10.75
CA LEU A 111 -0.03 -0.64 10.01
C LEU A 111 0.49 0.65 9.41
N ILE A 112 1.72 1.01 9.79
CA ILE A 112 2.39 2.22 9.33
C ILE A 112 3.48 1.77 8.35
N PHE A 113 3.34 2.18 7.09
CA PHE A 113 4.33 1.95 6.05
C PHE A 113 4.79 3.29 5.48
N GLY A 114 6.11 3.49 5.36
CA GLY A 114 6.64 4.69 4.74
C GLY A 114 8.15 4.82 4.82
N THR A 115 8.60 6.08 4.83
CA THR A 115 10.01 6.45 4.88
C THR A 115 10.23 7.70 5.73
N ASN A 116 11.37 7.78 6.41
CA ASN A 116 11.81 8.95 7.16
C ASN A 116 12.72 9.90 6.34
N LEU A 117 12.88 9.70 5.03
CA LEU A 117 13.69 10.57 4.20
C LEU A 117 13.16 12.02 4.26
N PRO A 118 14.00 13.04 4.53
CA PRO A 118 13.54 14.43 4.68
C PRO A 118 12.79 14.98 3.46
N LYS A 119 13.11 14.48 2.26
CA LYS A 119 12.48 14.89 1.00
C LYS A 119 11.12 14.22 0.75
N ALA A 120 10.79 13.16 1.47
CA ALA A 120 9.63 12.32 1.17
C ALA A 120 8.30 13.07 1.28
N GLY A 121 8.13 13.90 2.32
CA GLY A 121 6.89 14.66 2.52
C GLY A 121 6.54 15.56 1.33
N ARG A 122 7.49 16.40 0.89
CA ARG A 122 7.30 17.24 -0.29
C ARG A 122 7.06 16.43 -1.56
N LEU A 123 7.80 15.34 -1.75
CA LEU A 123 7.60 14.48 -2.93
C LEU A 123 6.22 13.82 -2.92
N GLN A 124 5.70 13.46 -1.75
CA GLN A 124 4.38 12.86 -1.57
C GLN A 124 3.26 13.87 -1.86
N GLU A 125 3.45 15.14 -1.49
CA GLU A 125 2.52 16.23 -1.82
C GLU A 125 2.52 16.54 -3.32
N ASP A 126 3.71 16.65 -3.93
CA ASP A 126 3.83 17.00 -5.35
C ASP A 126 3.41 15.83 -6.26
N ARG A 127 3.69 14.59 -5.83
CA ARG A 127 3.59 13.34 -6.61
C ARG A 127 3.32 12.16 -5.66
N PRO A 128 2.06 11.92 -5.28
CA PRO A 128 1.71 10.86 -4.35
C PRO A 128 2.27 9.51 -4.79
N PHE A 129 3.12 8.91 -3.95
CA PHE A 129 3.72 7.59 -4.21
C PHE A 129 3.28 6.54 -3.18
N LEU A 130 2.80 6.99 -2.01
CA LEU A 130 2.09 6.18 -1.01
C LEU A 130 0.63 6.61 -0.95
N PHE A 131 -0.27 5.82 -1.54
CA PHE A 131 -1.71 6.04 -1.46
C PHE A 131 -2.47 4.71 -1.60
N MET A 132 -3.74 4.70 -1.19
CA MET A 132 -4.64 3.57 -1.36
C MET A 132 -5.38 3.68 -2.68
N HIS A 133 -5.54 2.56 -3.39
CA HIS A 133 -6.39 2.45 -4.56
C HIS A 133 -7.10 1.09 -4.56
N PRO A 134 -8.17 0.88 -5.35
CA PRO A 134 -8.98 -0.34 -5.28
C PRO A 134 -8.15 -1.62 -5.42
N GLY A 135 -7.20 -1.67 -6.36
CA GLY A 135 -6.32 -2.84 -6.52
C GLY A 135 -5.44 -3.17 -5.32
N LEU A 136 -4.99 -2.18 -4.55
CA LEU A 136 -4.21 -2.40 -3.32
C LEU A 136 -5.13 -2.84 -2.17
N VAL A 137 -6.31 -2.21 -2.05
CA VAL A 137 -7.33 -2.62 -1.08
C VAL A 137 -7.68 -4.09 -1.26
N SER A 138 -7.98 -4.53 -2.49
CA SER A 138 -8.30 -5.94 -2.76
C SER A 138 -7.16 -6.90 -2.44
N GLN A 139 -5.90 -6.50 -2.66
CA GLN A 139 -4.75 -7.34 -2.30
C GLN A 139 -4.63 -7.48 -0.77
N ILE A 140 -4.83 -6.38 -0.03
CA ILE A 140 -4.84 -6.39 1.44
C ILE A 140 -6.00 -7.25 1.97
N GLU A 141 -7.21 -7.08 1.42
CA GLU A 141 -8.39 -7.89 1.77
C GLU A 141 -8.10 -9.38 1.60
N ASN A 142 -7.46 -9.78 0.51
CA ASN A 142 -7.12 -11.19 0.28
C ASN A 142 -6.18 -11.75 1.37
N VAL A 143 -5.20 -10.98 1.83
CA VAL A 143 -4.31 -11.40 2.94
C VAL A 143 -5.11 -11.57 4.23
N VAL A 144 -5.99 -10.61 4.53
CA VAL A 144 -6.82 -10.65 5.74
C VAL A 144 -7.81 -11.82 5.70
N ILE A 145 -8.50 -12.02 4.57
CA ILE A 145 -9.44 -13.14 4.39
C ILE A 145 -8.72 -14.48 4.60
N HIS A 146 -7.56 -14.67 3.97
CA HIS A 146 -6.78 -15.89 4.12
C HIS A 146 -6.39 -16.15 5.59
N TYR A 147 -6.03 -15.11 6.32
CA TYR A 147 -5.71 -15.20 7.75
C TYR A 147 -6.91 -15.58 8.63
N LEU A 148 -8.11 -15.12 8.26
CA LEU A 148 -9.33 -15.45 9.00
C LEU A 148 -9.75 -16.91 8.78
N GLU A 149 -9.51 -17.44 7.59
CA GLU A 149 -9.85 -18.81 7.18
C GLU A 149 -8.92 -19.89 7.75
N VAL A 150 -7.65 -19.56 8.03
CA VAL A 150 -6.63 -20.49 8.55
C VAL A 150 -6.55 -20.46 10.07
#